data_AF-A0A5R9LRA3-F1
#
_entry.id   AF-A0A5R9LRA3-F1
#
_cell.length_a   1.000
_cell.length_b   1.000
_cell.length_c   1.000
_cell.angle_alpha   90.00
_cell.angle_beta   90.00
_cell.angle_gamma   90.00
#
_symmetry.space_group_name_H-M   'P 1'
#
loop_
_entity.id
_entity.type
_entity.pdbx_description
1 polymer ?
#
loop_
_entity_poly.entity_id
_entity_poly.type
_entity_poly.pdbx_seq_one_letter_code
_entity_poly.pdbx_strand_id
1 'polypeptide(L)'
;MTDAHESVGLFTIAGTQHGPYPGAVSGETSPYDSIAFDRAIVDQLVDDVNRDISLFRAAWEGPVLRFSWTTAADGVASAHIRPDPHGRYRIGGLWPWADWDDWDDESAPCSHKHAFALGVIEFCLTHTTPMPDHLLEPYNRGREAAHHVTLYQYAYRPDAPRPAPGRTACRPGPEG
;
A
#
# COMPACT_ATOMS: atom_id res chain seq x y z
N MET A 1 -13.88 -22.55 4.44
CA MET A 1 -12.79 -21.60 4.15
C MET A 1 -13.40 -20.23 4.43
N THR A 2 -13.18 -19.72 5.64
CA THR A 2 -13.73 -18.42 6.08
C THR A 2 -13.07 -17.33 5.25
N ASP A 3 -13.87 -16.48 4.60
CA ASP A 3 -13.37 -15.26 3.96
C ASP A 3 -12.61 -14.46 5.02
N ALA A 4 -11.28 -14.44 4.91
CA ALA A 4 -10.47 -13.57 5.74
C ALA A 4 -10.74 -12.14 5.25
N HIS A 5 -11.58 -11.42 5.99
CA HIS A 5 -11.83 -10.01 5.73
C HIS A 5 -10.52 -9.25 5.94
N GLU A 6 -9.92 -8.75 4.86
CA GLU A 6 -8.75 -7.89 4.97
C GLU A 6 -9.20 -6.50 5.46
N SER A 7 -8.47 -5.91 6.40
CA SER A 7 -8.69 -4.54 6.87
C SER A 7 -7.58 -3.64 6.34
N VAL A 8 -7.87 -2.34 6.21
CA VAL A 8 -6.84 -1.34 5.91
C VAL A 8 -6.12 -0.98 7.19
N GLY A 9 -4.80 -1.06 7.17
CA GLY A 9 -3.90 -0.61 8.23
C GLY A 9 -2.86 0.37 7.72
N LEU A 10 -2.21 1.08 8.63
CA LEU A 10 -1.09 1.97 8.34
C LEU A 10 0.21 1.34 8.84
N PHE A 11 1.26 1.42 8.02
CA PHE A 11 2.53 0.75 8.30
C PHE A 11 3.74 1.68 8.08
N THR A 12 4.87 1.32 8.68
CA THR A 12 6.14 2.06 8.58
C THR A 12 7.33 1.13 8.54
N ILE A 13 8.46 1.63 8.02
CA ILE A 13 9.73 0.91 8.06
C ILE A 13 10.39 1.19 9.41
N ALA A 14 10.70 0.12 10.15
CA ALA A 14 11.24 0.19 11.50
C ALA A 14 12.48 1.10 11.58
N GLY A 15 12.51 1.98 12.60
CA GLY A 15 13.67 2.83 12.85
C GLY A 15 13.91 3.91 11.79
N THR A 16 12.90 4.24 10.98
CA THR A 16 12.97 5.33 9.99
C THR A 16 11.84 6.33 10.19
N GLN A 17 11.96 7.48 9.52
CA GLN A 17 10.89 8.48 9.45
C GLN A 17 9.83 8.17 8.38
N HIS A 18 9.95 7.09 7.62
CA HIS A 18 9.10 6.86 6.45
C HIS A 18 7.73 6.27 6.80
N GLY A 19 6.78 6.42 5.88
CA GLY A 19 5.37 6.15 6.10
C GLY A 19 4.60 7.39 6.60
N PRO A 20 3.32 7.23 6.94
CA PRO A 20 2.56 5.97 6.97
C PRO A 20 2.21 5.44 5.57
N TYR A 21 2.27 4.11 5.40
CA TYR A 21 1.88 3.40 4.18
C TYR A 21 0.56 2.64 4.42
N PRO A 22 -0.52 2.96 3.69
CA PRO A 22 -1.76 2.20 3.77
C PRO A 22 -1.61 0.85 3.08
N GLY A 23 -1.99 -0.23 3.76
CA GLY A 23 -1.93 -1.59 3.24
C GLY A 23 -3.06 -2.46 3.77
N ALA A 24 -3.32 -3.57 3.09
CA ALA A 24 -4.31 -4.56 3.50
C ALA A 24 -3.67 -5.69 4.32
N VAL A 25 -4.28 -6.03 5.45
CA VAL A 25 -3.86 -7.13 6.32
C VAL A 25 -5.02 -8.06 6.65
N SER A 26 -4.75 -9.36 6.75
CA SER A 26 -5.73 -10.35 7.22
C SER A 26 -5.52 -10.65 8.70
N GLY A 27 -6.46 -10.24 9.56
CA GLY A 27 -6.40 -10.52 11.00
C GLY A 27 -5.53 -9.54 11.80
N GLU A 28 -5.03 -9.99 12.95
CA GLU A 28 -4.15 -9.19 13.83
C GLU A 28 -2.76 -8.98 13.19
N THR A 29 -2.22 -7.77 13.27
CA THR A 29 -0.94 -7.38 12.66
C THR A 29 0.26 -7.74 13.55
N SER A 30 1.16 -8.57 13.03
CA SER A 30 2.51 -8.83 13.51
C SER A 30 3.54 -8.26 12.52
N PRO A 31 4.75 -7.85 12.97
CA PRO A 31 5.82 -7.40 12.06
C PRO A 31 6.25 -8.43 10.99
N TYR A 32 5.88 -9.69 11.20
CA TYR A 32 6.16 -10.79 10.27
C TYR A 32 5.04 -11.03 9.26
N ASP A 33 3.90 -10.37 9.42
CA ASP A 33 2.77 -10.57 8.52
C ASP A 33 3.04 -9.92 7.16
N SER A 34 2.55 -10.60 6.14
CA SER A 34 2.62 -10.11 4.77
C SER A 34 1.48 -9.14 4.52
N ILE A 35 1.82 -7.86 4.42
CA ILE A 35 0.87 -6.78 4.15
C ILE A 35 0.76 -6.61 2.63
N ALA A 36 -0.46 -6.57 2.12
CA ALA A 36 -0.72 -6.39 0.70
C ALA A 36 -0.79 -4.89 0.36
N PHE A 37 0.11 -4.44 -0.51
CA PHE A 37 0.17 -3.07 -1.00
C PHE A 37 -0.12 -3.01 -2.50
N ASP A 38 -0.72 -1.92 -2.96
CA ASP A 38 -0.77 -1.63 -4.39
C ASP A 38 0.60 -1.18 -4.91
N ARG A 39 0.72 -1.12 -6.24
CA ARG A 39 1.98 -0.74 -6.89
C ARG A 39 2.47 0.65 -6.51
N ALA A 40 1.58 1.62 -6.35
CA ALA A 40 1.97 3.01 -6.08
C ALA A 40 2.60 3.15 -4.69
N ILE A 41 2.02 2.49 -3.68
CA ILE A 41 2.57 2.45 -2.33
C ILE A 41 3.91 1.69 -2.31
N VAL A 42 4.03 0.62 -3.09
CA VAL A 42 5.28 -0.13 -3.22
C VAL A 42 6.37 0.72 -3.86
N ASP A 43 6.05 1.49 -4.92
CA ASP A 43 7.01 2.39 -5.55
C ASP A 43 7.53 3.45 -4.54
N GLN A 44 6.65 4.00 -3.70
CA GLN A 44 7.07 4.91 -2.62
C GLN A 44 7.99 4.21 -1.61
N LEU A 45 7.65 2.99 -1.19
CA LEU A 45 8.46 2.21 -0.26
C LEU A 45 9.86 1.91 -0.85
N VAL A 46 9.93 1.58 -2.14
CA VAL A 46 11.20 1.35 -2.86
C VAL A 46 12.07 2.60 -2.84
N ASP A 47 11.49 3.77 -3.11
CA ASP A 47 12.22 5.04 -3.10
C ASP A 47 12.75 5.36 -1.70
N ASP A 48 11.92 5.18 -0.66
CA ASP A 48 12.28 5.42 0.73
C ASP A 48 13.39 4.47 1.21
N VAL A 49 13.27 3.16 0.92
CA VAL A 49 14.30 2.15 1.23
C VAL A 49 15.64 2.51 0.58
N ASN A 50 15.62 2.84 -0.71
CA ASN A 50 16.85 3.14 -1.45
C ASN A 50 17.50 4.46 -1.04
N ARG A 51 16.73 5.39 -0.47
CA ARG A 51 17.23 6.69 0.00
C ARG A 51 17.97 6.57 1.32
N ASP A 52 17.33 5.97 2.32
CA ASP A 52 17.76 6.14 3.72
C ASP A 52 18.18 4.83 4.40
N ILE A 53 18.00 3.66 3.76
CA ILE A 53 18.35 2.37 4.36
C ILE A 53 19.60 1.79 3.70
N SER A 54 20.75 2.08 4.28
CA SER A 54 22.07 1.75 3.71
C SER A 54 22.28 0.26 3.44
N LEU A 55 21.71 -0.63 4.27
CA LEU A 55 21.88 -2.09 4.18
C LEU A 55 20.86 -2.80 3.29
N PHE A 56 19.82 -2.10 2.82
CA PHE A 56 18.77 -2.66 1.97
C PHE A 56 18.71 -1.95 0.63
N ARG A 57 18.44 -2.71 -0.44
CA ARG A 57 18.14 -2.16 -1.77
C ARG A 57 16.92 -2.82 -2.32
N ALA A 58 16.13 -2.05 -3.05
CA ALA A 58 14.93 -2.53 -3.73
C ALA A 58 14.98 -2.13 -5.20
N ALA A 59 14.65 -3.06 -6.10
CA ALA A 59 14.68 -2.82 -7.53
C ALA A 59 13.58 -3.59 -8.25
N TRP A 60 13.05 -2.99 -9.32
CA TRP A 60 12.08 -3.63 -10.20
C TRP A 60 12.75 -4.47 -11.29
N GLU A 61 12.29 -5.71 -11.44
CA GLU A 61 12.66 -6.65 -12.51
C GLU A 61 11.40 -7.00 -13.29
N GLY A 62 10.96 -6.05 -14.13
CA GLY A 62 9.64 -6.11 -14.75
C GLY A 62 8.52 -6.01 -13.70
N PRO A 63 7.59 -6.98 -13.60
CA PRO A 63 6.55 -6.96 -12.57
C PRO A 63 7.05 -7.46 -11.21
N VAL A 64 8.26 -8.01 -11.12
CA VAL A 64 8.80 -8.60 -9.88
C VAL A 64 9.59 -7.54 -9.12
N LEU A 65 9.32 -7.40 -7.83
CA LEU A 65 10.12 -6.58 -6.93
C LEU A 65 11.23 -7.44 -6.30
N ARG A 66 12.48 -7.01 -6.43
CA ARG A 66 13.62 -7.63 -5.75
C ARG A 66 14.09 -6.76 -4.60
N PHE A 67 14.03 -7.30 -3.38
CA PHE A 67 14.77 -6.78 -2.23
C PHE A 67 16.10 -7.50 -2.10
N SER A 68 17.16 -6.78 -1.75
CA SER A 68 18.46 -7.36 -1.40
C SER A 68 19.04 -6.67 -0.18
N TRP A 69 19.69 -7.45 0.68
CA TRP A 69 20.33 -6.95 1.90
C TRP A 69 21.61 -7.68 2.22
N THR A 70 22.53 -6.96 2.87
CA THR A 70 23.79 -7.54 3.35
C THR A 70 23.53 -8.32 4.63
N THR A 71 24.06 -9.54 4.70
CA THR A 71 23.99 -10.39 5.89
C THR A 71 25.26 -10.27 6.73
N ALA A 72 25.18 -10.61 8.02
CA ALA A 72 26.33 -10.58 8.93
C ALA A 72 27.45 -11.58 8.57
N ALA A 73 27.20 -12.52 7.64
CA ALA A 73 28.16 -13.51 7.16
C ALA A 73 28.80 -13.11 5.82
N ASP A 74 28.90 -11.81 5.53
CA ASP A 74 29.46 -11.21 4.29
C ASP A 74 28.75 -11.61 2.98
N GLY A 75 27.58 -12.26 3.05
CA GLY A 75 26.76 -12.61 1.89
C GLY A 75 25.67 -11.58 1.58
N VAL A 76 25.24 -11.53 0.32
CA VAL A 76 24.03 -10.78 -0.09
C VAL A 76 22.86 -11.76 -0.16
N ALA A 77 21.82 -11.50 0.62
CA ALA A 77 20.55 -12.21 0.52
C ALA A 77 19.57 -11.42 -0.36
N SER A 78 18.57 -12.09 -0.93
CA SER A 78 17.52 -11.43 -1.69
C SER A 78 16.16 -12.11 -1.56
N ALA A 79 15.10 -11.33 -1.70
CA ALA A 79 13.72 -11.78 -1.81
C ALA A 79 13.09 -11.23 -3.08
N HIS A 80 12.28 -12.05 -3.75
CA HIS A 80 11.57 -11.69 -4.97
C HIS A 80 10.07 -11.76 -4.71
N ILE A 81 9.38 -10.64 -4.91
CA ILE A 81 7.96 -10.49 -4.63
C ILE A 81 7.24 -10.28 -5.96
N ARG A 82 6.31 -11.20 -6.25
CA ARG A 82 5.41 -11.08 -7.40
C ARG A 82 4.08 -10.49 -6.95
N PRO A 83 3.39 -9.74 -7.81
CA PRO A 83 2.04 -9.32 -7.51
C PRO A 83 1.11 -10.54 -7.40
N ASP A 84 0.11 -10.44 -6.53
CA ASP A 84 -1.00 -11.38 -6.45
C ASP A 84 -1.95 -11.22 -7.66
N PRO A 85 -3.00 -12.05 -7.81
CA PRO A 85 -3.98 -11.91 -8.89
C PRO A 85 -4.71 -10.55 -8.95
N HIS A 86 -4.62 -9.73 -7.90
CA HIS A 86 -5.18 -8.37 -7.82
C HIS A 86 -4.15 -7.29 -8.16
N GLY A 87 -2.92 -7.67 -8.49
CA GLY A 87 -1.84 -6.73 -8.76
C GLY A 87 -1.15 -6.20 -7.49
N ARG A 88 -1.41 -6.80 -6.31
CA ARG A 88 -0.88 -6.34 -5.02
C ARG A 88 0.38 -7.09 -4.62
N TYR A 89 1.31 -6.38 -3.99
CA TYR A 89 2.57 -6.94 -3.52
C TYR A 89 2.48 -7.22 -2.02
N ARG A 90 2.74 -8.47 -1.64
CA ARG A 90 2.78 -8.89 -0.24
C ARG A 90 4.18 -8.69 0.32
N ILE A 91 4.32 -7.69 1.20
CA ILE A 91 5.59 -7.27 1.79
C ILE A 91 5.48 -7.41 3.31
N GLY A 92 6.45 -8.08 3.93
CA GLY A 92 6.57 -8.19 5.39
C GLY A 92 7.73 -7.34 5.93
N GLY A 93 7.96 -7.40 7.25
CA GLY A 93 9.04 -6.65 7.91
C GLY A 93 8.73 -5.17 8.14
N LEU A 94 7.45 -4.78 8.02
CA LEU A 94 6.96 -3.45 8.35
C LEU A 94 6.26 -3.48 9.70
N TRP A 95 6.28 -2.34 10.39
CA TRP A 95 5.64 -2.18 11.69
C TRP A 95 4.33 -1.44 11.54
N PRO A 96 3.31 -1.75 12.37
CA PRO A 96 2.15 -0.88 12.48
C PRO A 96 2.62 0.55 12.75
N TRP A 97 2.06 1.50 12.00
CA TRP A 97 2.28 2.90 12.27
C TRP A 97 1.44 3.25 13.50
N ALA A 98 2.10 3.34 14.65
CA ALA A 98 1.55 4.04 15.79
C ALA A 98 1.88 5.52 15.63
N ASP A 99 0.97 6.39 16.08
CA ASP A 99 1.35 7.74 16.45
C ASP A 99 2.34 7.60 17.61
N TRP A 100 3.64 7.52 17.29
CA TRP A 100 4.66 7.39 18.31
C TRP A 100 4.70 8.75 19.01
N ASP A 101 4.08 8.82 20.21
CA ASP A 101 3.95 9.97 21.11
C ASP A 101 5.27 10.74 21.40
N ASP A 102 6.42 10.30 20.87
CA ASP A 102 7.75 10.89 21.09
C ASP A 102 8.21 11.85 19.97
N TRP A 103 7.39 12.15 18.97
CA TRP A 103 7.65 13.27 18.03
C TRP A 103 6.74 14.46 18.33
N ASP A 104 6.87 14.98 19.55
CA ASP A 104 6.46 16.32 20.02
C ASP A 104 7.15 17.49 19.25
N ASP A 105 7.52 17.26 18.00
CA ASP A 105 8.00 18.28 17.07
C ASP A 105 6.87 18.59 16.10
N GLU A 106 6.15 19.70 16.34
CA GLU A 106 5.17 20.34 15.44
C GLU A 106 5.79 20.78 14.09
N SER A 107 6.89 20.16 13.67
CA SER A 107 7.43 20.30 12.33
C SER A 107 6.37 19.90 11.29
N ALA A 108 6.22 20.73 10.26
CA ALA A 108 5.27 20.50 9.16
C ALA A 108 5.30 19.08 8.55
N PRO A 109 6.45 18.37 8.46
CA PRO A 109 6.49 16.98 8.00
C PRO A 109 5.71 16.00 8.88
N CYS A 110 5.62 16.22 10.20
CA CYS A 110 4.80 15.41 11.09
C CYS A 110 3.31 15.68 10.86
N SER A 111 2.88 16.94 10.83
CA SER A 111 1.47 17.32 10.63
C SER A 111 0.89 16.82 9.30
N HIS A 112 1.69 16.78 8.22
CA HIS A 112 1.26 16.22 6.93
C HIS A 112 1.04 14.69 7.01
N LYS A 113 1.90 13.97 7.72
CA LYS A 113 1.75 12.52 7.92
C LYS A 113 0.54 12.20 8.78
N HIS A 114 0.30 12.98 9.84
CA HIS A 114 -0.90 12.88 10.66
C HIS A 114 -2.17 13.15 9.85
N ALA A 115 -2.19 14.22 9.05
CA ALA A 115 -3.33 14.53 8.18
C ALA A 115 -3.61 13.38 7.20
N PHE A 116 -2.57 12.83 6.58
CA PHE A 116 -2.69 11.65 5.71
C PHE A 116 -3.21 10.42 6.46
N ALA A 117 -2.64 10.10 7.63
CA ALA A 117 -3.08 8.98 8.47
C ALA A 117 -4.56 9.12 8.86
N LEU A 118 -4.96 10.32 9.28
CA LEU A 118 -6.34 10.64 9.63
C LEU A 118 -7.27 10.44 8.43
N GLY A 119 -6.86 10.85 7.23
CA GLY A 119 -7.59 10.58 5.99
C GLY A 119 -7.83 9.08 5.77
N VAL A 120 -6.80 8.25 5.95
CA VAL A 120 -6.94 6.79 5.83
C VAL A 120 -7.92 6.22 6.86
N ILE A 121 -7.75 6.60 8.12
CA ILE A 121 -8.57 6.10 9.23
C ILE A 121 -10.04 6.51 9.04
N GLU A 122 -10.29 7.78 8.75
CA GLU A 122 -11.64 8.31 8.61
C GLU A 122 -12.37 7.81 7.37
N PHE A 123 -11.65 7.49 6.29
CA PHE A 123 -12.23 6.79 5.16
C PHE A 123 -12.83 5.45 5.61
N CYS A 124 -12.06 4.65 6.37
CA CYS A 124 -12.49 3.35 6.87
C CYS A 124 -13.65 3.45 7.87
N LEU A 125 -13.69 4.53 8.66
CA LEU A 125 -14.76 4.79 9.62
C LEU A 125 -15.96 5.53 9.01
N THR A 126 -15.92 5.94 7.74
CA THR A 126 -16.94 6.78 7.08
C THR A 126 -17.16 8.15 7.74
N HIS A 127 -16.13 8.67 8.41
CA HIS A 127 -16.13 9.99 9.07
C HIS A 127 -15.39 11.04 8.21
N THR A 128 -15.54 12.31 8.54
CA THR A 128 -14.80 13.41 7.90
C THR A 128 -14.58 14.55 8.90
N THR A 129 -13.32 14.84 9.21
CA THR A 129 -12.93 15.98 10.04
C THR A 129 -12.63 17.20 9.15
N PRO A 130 -13.14 18.40 9.48
CA PRO A 130 -12.72 19.64 8.83
C PRO A 130 -11.23 19.86 9.00
N MET A 131 -10.51 20.03 7.89
CA MET A 131 -9.05 20.12 7.88
C MET A 131 -8.60 21.53 7.46
N PRO A 132 -7.56 22.11 8.10
CA PRO A 132 -6.97 23.35 7.62
C PRO A 132 -6.52 23.24 6.17
N ASP A 133 -6.58 24.33 5.40
CA ASP A 133 -6.30 24.33 3.95
C ASP A 133 -4.95 23.69 3.59
N HIS A 134 -3.90 23.95 4.38
CA HIS A 134 -2.56 23.40 4.14
C HIS A 134 -2.45 21.89 4.42
N LEU A 135 -3.41 21.30 5.15
CA LEU A 135 -3.48 19.87 5.48
C LEU A 135 -4.55 19.13 4.67
N LEU A 136 -5.37 19.84 3.89
CA LEU A 136 -6.45 19.25 3.12
C LEU A 136 -5.94 18.31 2.02
N GLU A 137 -4.84 18.67 1.36
CA GLU A 137 -4.20 17.82 0.34
C GLU A 137 -3.69 16.50 0.91
N PRO A 138 -2.84 16.46 1.96
CA PRO A 138 -2.37 15.20 2.51
C PRO A 138 -3.52 14.35 3.09
N TYR A 139 -4.52 15.00 3.71
CA TYR A 139 -5.72 14.31 4.18
C TYR A 139 -6.50 13.62 3.06
N ASN A 140 -6.78 14.33 1.96
CA ASN A 140 -7.51 13.76 0.82
C ASN A 140 -6.73 12.62 0.16
N ARG A 141 -5.40 12.76 0.04
CA ARG A 141 -4.53 11.68 -0.43
C ARG A 141 -4.63 10.43 0.47
N GLY A 142 -4.72 10.61 1.78
CA GLY A 142 -4.93 9.51 2.72
C GLY A 142 -6.23 8.77 2.43
N ARG A 143 -7.33 9.51 2.25
CA ARG A 143 -8.64 8.93 1.89
C ARG A 143 -8.60 8.19 0.57
N GLU A 144 -7.99 8.77 -0.46
CA GLU A 144 -7.85 8.14 -1.77
C GLU A 144 -7.04 6.85 -1.70
N ALA A 145 -5.92 6.86 -0.96
CA ALA A 145 -5.09 5.67 -0.79
C ALA A 145 -5.86 4.55 -0.08
N ALA A 146 -6.62 4.86 0.98
CA ALA A 146 -7.48 3.89 1.65
C ALA A 146 -8.57 3.32 0.72
N HIS A 147 -9.21 4.18 -0.09
CA HIS A 147 -10.17 3.75 -1.10
C HIS A 147 -9.57 2.78 -2.12
N HIS A 148 -8.36 3.06 -2.60
CA HIS A 148 -7.65 2.17 -3.51
C HIS A 148 -7.39 0.80 -2.87
N VAL A 149 -6.86 0.76 -1.64
CA VAL A 149 -6.62 -0.50 -0.92
C VAL A 149 -7.91 -1.30 -0.77
N THR A 150 -9.03 -0.64 -0.43
CA THR A 150 -10.34 -1.29 -0.29
C THR A 150 -10.89 -1.82 -1.62
N LEU A 151 -10.78 -1.09 -2.74
CA LEU A 151 -11.28 -1.56 -4.04
C LEU A 151 -10.60 -2.86 -4.48
N TYR A 152 -9.29 -2.99 -4.25
CA TYR A 152 -8.56 -4.21 -4.61
C TYR A 152 -8.90 -5.41 -3.72
N GLN A 153 -9.48 -5.20 -2.53
CA GLN A 153 -10.05 -6.29 -1.73
C GLN A 153 -11.32 -6.86 -2.38
N TYR A 154 -12.18 -5.99 -2.94
CA TYR A 154 -13.46 -6.39 -3.54
C TYR A 154 -13.38 -6.87 -5.00
N ALA A 155 -12.30 -6.54 -5.71
CA ALA A 155 -12.10 -6.99 -7.09
C ALA A 155 -11.85 -8.51 -7.21
N TYR A 156 -11.54 -9.21 -6.11
CA TYR A 156 -11.57 -10.67 -6.07
C TYR A 156 -12.97 -11.18 -5.70
N ARG A 157 -13.66 -11.78 -6.66
CA ARG A 157 -14.69 -12.77 -6.38
C ARG A 157 -14.29 -14.05 -7.09
N PRO A 158 -13.93 -15.14 -6.37
CA PRO A 158 -13.59 -16.39 -7.02
C PRO A 158 -14.74 -16.94 -7.89
N ASP A 159 -15.98 -16.50 -7.64
CA ASP A 159 -17.20 -16.89 -8.36
C ASP A 159 -17.75 -15.81 -9.31
N ALA A 160 -17.02 -14.72 -9.57
CA ALA A 160 -17.47 -13.77 -10.60
C ALA A 160 -17.42 -14.45 -11.97
N PRO A 161 -18.54 -14.57 -12.71
CA PRO A 161 -18.52 -15.14 -14.04
C PRO A 161 -17.57 -14.33 -14.91
N ARG A 162 -16.61 -15.02 -15.56
CA ARG A 162 -15.74 -14.41 -16.57
C ARG A 162 -16.63 -13.62 -17.55
N PRO A 163 -16.32 -12.35 -17.84
CA PRO A 163 -17.01 -11.65 -18.91
C PRO A 163 -16.83 -12.47 -20.19
N ALA A 164 -17.94 -12.85 -20.80
CA ALA A 164 -17.93 -13.61 -22.05
C ALA A 164 -17.11 -12.83 -23.09
N PRO A 165 -16.22 -13.49 -23.85
CA PRO A 165 -15.48 -12.81 -24.91
C PRO A 165 -16.47 -12.12 -25.85
N GLY A 166 -16.31 -10.81 -26.00
CA GLY A 166 -17.26 -9.93 -26.65
C GLY A 166 -17.65 -10.43 -28.04
N ARG A 167 -18.96 -10.51 -28.29
CA ARG A 167 -19.48 -10.56 -29.66
C ARG A 167 -19.13 -9.24 -30.33
N THR A 168 -18.14 -9.27 -31.21
CA THR A 168 -17.91 -8.23 -32.21
C THR A 168 -19.21 -8.03 -32.99
N ALA A 169 -19.90 -6.92 -32.75
CA ALA A 169 -21.01 -6.53 -33.59
C ALA A 169 -20.43 -6.13 -34.95
N CYS A 170 -20.64 -6.97 -35.96
CA CYS A 170 -20.44 -6.59 -37.36
C CYS A 170 -21.26 -5.34 -37.64
N ARG A 171 -20.58 -4.25 -37.97
CA ARG A 171 -21.17 -3.05 -38.59
C ARG A 171 -21.74 -3.46 -39.95
N PRO A 172 -23.00 -3.13 -40.30
CA PRO A 172 -23.42 -3.16 -41.69
C PRO A 172 -22.76 -1.98 -42.44
N GLY A 173 -22.21 -2.28 -43.62
CA GLY A 173 -21.64 -1.28 -44.53
C GLY A 173 -22.72 -0.38 -45.16
N PRO A 174 -22.33 0.71 -45.81
CA PRO A 174 -23.27 1.69 -46.35
C PRO A 174 -23.95 1.14 -47.61
N GLU A 175 -25.27 1.19 -47.64
CA GLU A 175 -26.05 0.95 -48.86
C GLU A 175 -25.92 2.18 -49.77
N GLY A 176 -25.68 1.92 -51.07
CA GLY A 176 -25.69 2.91 -52.15
C GLY A 176 -27.06 3.06 -52.80
#